data_AF-A0A961NPN7-F1
#
_entry.id   AF-A0A961NPN7-F1
#
_cell.length_a   1.000
_cell.length_b   1.000
_cell.length_c   1.000
_cell.angle_alpha   90.00
_cell.angle_beta   90.00
_cell.angle_gamma   90.00
#
_symmetry.space_group_name_H-M   'P 1'
#
loop_
_entity.id
_entity.type
_entity.pdbx_description
1 polymer ?
#
loop_
_entity_poly.entity_id
_entity_poly.type
_entity_poly.pdbx_seq_one_letter_code
_entity_poly.pdbx_strand_id
1 'polypeptide(L)'
;MGRNSLTVRALCVFATLMVFLPVRSPRPAEPDVPQEAASLRSPVVEIALRLEGVPYRPGGSDESGLDCSGLTYHVYQQLGLALPRTAAAQFAGLPEATAPEPGDLIFFAIEGERISHVGIYVGDRKFLHAPSSGGQVRIDLLDADYWNRRYRGVRRPVLPSTGPVPTSEPPVTGESDGAP
;
A
#
# COMPACT_ATOMS: atom_id res chain seq x y z
N MET A 1 44.57 39.17 -59.34
CA MET A 1 44.13 40.56 -59.64
C MET A 1 42.64 40.62 -59.30
N GLY A 2 42.10 41.36 -58.35
CA GLY A 2 42.52 42.60 -57.72
C GLY A 2 41.37 43.61 -57.88
N ARG A 3 40.73 43.99 -56.76
CA ARG A 3 40.29 45.35 -56.34
C ARG A 3 38.90 45.36 -55.66
N ASN A 4 38.83 45.68 -54.35
CA ASN A 4 38.45 46.98 -53.72
C ASN A 4 36.92 47.19 -53.75
N SER A 5 36.18 47.58 -52.71
CA SER A 5 36.37 48.73 -51.81
C SER A 5 35.17 48.82 -50.82
N LEU A 6 35.44 49.16 -49.54
CA LEU A 6 34.74 50.13 -48.64
C LEU A 6 33.21 50.34 -48.81
N THR A 7 32.33 50.46 -47.80
CA THR A 7 32.29 50.58 -46.33
C THR A 7 30.80 50.44 -45.98
N VAL A 8 30.41 50.06 -44.75
CA VAL A 8 29.39 50.78 -43.94
C VAL A 8 29.36 50.11 -42.57
N ARG A 9 29.56 50.95 -41.55
CA ARG A 9 29.45 50.63 -40.13
C ARG A 9 27.98 50.54 -39.76
N ALA A 10 27.59 49.52 -39.00
CA ALA A 10 26.43 49.61 -38.12
C ALA A 10 26.69 48.76 -36.87
N LEU A 11 26.84 49.49 -35.77
CA LEU A 11 26.96 49.03 -34.41
C LEU A 11 25.62 48.41 -33.97
N CYS A 12 25.62 47.18 -33.46
CA CYS A 12 24.58 46.69 -32.55
C CYS A 12 25.18 45.63 -31.61
N VAL A 13 25.50 46.09 -30.40
CA VAL A 13 25.80 45.24 -29.24
C VAL A 13 24.48 44.64 -28.77
N PHE A 14 24.33 43.32 -28.79
CA PHE A 14 23.36 42.62 -27.94
C PHE A 14 24.02 41.35 -27.40
N ALA A 15 24.57 41.47 -26.19
CA ALA A 15 24.91 40.33 -25.37
C ALA A 15 23.61 39.71 -24.85
N THR A 16 23.22 38.55 -25.38
CA THR A 16 22.20 37.71 -24.76
C THR A 16 22.88 36.51 -24.11
N LEU A 17 23.00 36.59 -22.80
CA LEU A 17 23.30 35.49 -21.90
C LEU A 17 22.22 34.41 -22.08
N MET A 18 22.54 33.32 -22.79
CA MET A 18 21.69 32.12 -22.80
C MET A 18 21.85 31.39 -21.48
N VAL A 19 20.97 31.71 -20.53
CA VAL A 19 20.80 30.94 -19.29
C VAL A 19 20.28 29.55 -19.69
N PHE A 20 21.14 28.54 -19.60
CA PHE A 20 20.72 27.14 -19.61
C PHE A 20 19.92 26.88 -18.33
N LEU A 21 18.60 27.02 -18.38
CA LEU A 21 17.74 26.40 -17.39
C LEU A 21 17.75 24.89 -17.67
N PRO A 22 18.12 24.04 -16.69
CA PRO A 22 17.82 22.62 -16.84
C PRO A 22 16.31 22.48 -16.89
N VAL A 23 15.77 22.06 -18.04
CA VAL A 23 14.40 21.59 -18.14
C VAL A 23 14.29 20.38 -17.23
N ARG A 24 13.79 20.61 -16.01
CA ARG A 24 13.36 19.54 -15.12
C ARG A 24 12.08 19.01 -15.74
N SER A 25 12.18 17.92 -16.49
CA SER A 25 11.00 17.26 -17.05
C SER A 25 10.03 16.96 -15.91
N PRO A 26 8.74 17.37 -16.01
CA PRO A 26 7.76 16.93 -15.04
C PRO A 26 7.66 15.39 -15.14
N ARG A 27 7.99 14.72 -14.03
CA ARG A 27 7.72 13.29 -13.85
C ARG A 27 6.20 13.10 -13.95
N PRO A 28 5.69 12.13 -14.72
CA PRO A 28 4.25 11.85 -14.72
C PRO A 28 3.80 11.61 -13.28
N ALA A 29 2.79 12.35 -12.83
CA ALA A 29 2.20 12.15 -11.52
C ALA A 29 1.59 10.75 -11.47
N GLU A 30 2.17 9.87 -10.64
CA GLU A 30 1.46 8.70 -10.16
C GLU A 30 0.23 9.17 -9.37
N PRO A 31 -0.88 8.41 -9.38
CA PRO A 31 -2.07 8.81 -8.62
C PRO A 31 -1.68 9.00 -7.14
N ASP A 32 -2.06 10.14 -6.57
CA ASP A 32 -1.88 10.50 -5.16
C ASP A 32 -2.66 9.52 -4.26
N VAL A 33 -2.12 8.31 -4.08
CA VAL A 33 -2.47 7.50 -2.91
C VAL A 33 -1.93 8.29 -1.72
N PRO A 34 -2.75 8.62 -0.70
CA PRO A 34 -2.26 9.32 0.47
C PRO A 34 -1.01 8.61 1.00
N GLN A 35 0.10 9.32 1.17
CA GLN A 35 1.37 8.77 1.66
C GLN A 35 1.17 7.94 2.94
N GLU A 36 0.15 8.27 3.73
CA GLU A 36 -0.29 7.54 4.90
C GLU A 36 -0.81 6.13 4.59
N ALA A 37 -1.61 5.93 3.54
CA ALA A 37 -2.05 4.60 3.11
C ALA A 37 -0.86 3.76 2.59
N ALA A 38 0.12 4.38 1.93
CA ALA A 38 1.35 3.71 1.54
C ALA A 38 2.20 3.33 2.77
N SER A 39 2.34 4.23 3.75
CA SER A 39 3.01 3.92 5.01
C SER A 39 2.34 2.76 5.73
N LEU A 40 1.01 2.74 5.81
CA LEU A 40 0.26 1.70 6.54
C LEU A 40 0.30 0.31 5.89
N ARG A 41 0.65 0.22 4.61
CA ARG A 41 0.92 -1.07 3.95
C ARG A 41 2.18 -1.75 4.48
N SER A 42 3.18 -0.98 4.93
CA SER A 42 4.38 -1.56 5.57
C SER A 42 4.02 -2.28 6.88
N PRO A 43 3.29 -1.67 7.83
CA PRO A 43 2.72 -2.34 8.99
C PRO A 43 1.89 -3.58 8.66
N VAL A 44 1.03 -3.54 7.62
CA VAL A 44 0.24 -4.74 7.23
C VAL A 44 1.18 -5.91 6.94
N VAL A 45 2.20 -5.69 6.11
CA VAL A 45 3.15 -6.75 5.74
C VAL A 45 4.00 -7.18 6.93
N GLU A 46 4.48 -6.23 7.73
CA GLU A 46 5.28 -6.52 8.94
C GLU A 46 4.50 -7.36 9.96
N ILE A 47 3.23 -7.02 10.22
CA ILE A 47 2.36 -7.80 11.10
C ILE A 47 2.12 -9.19 10.50
N ALA A 48 1.78 -9.24 9.20
CA ALA A 48 1.51 -10.50 8.52
C ALA A 48 2.71 -11.45 8.61
N LEU A 49 3.93 -11.00 8.32
CA LEU A 49 5.13 -11.82 8.34
C LEU A 49 5.46 -12.39 9.73
N ARG A 50 5.10 -11.70 10.82
CA ARG A 50 5.26 -12.24 12.19
C ARG A 50 4.36 -13.45 12.46
N LEU A 51 3.29 -13.62 11.69
CA LEU A 51 2.34 -14.72 11.83
C LEU A 51 2.76 -15.95 11.00
N GLU A 52 3.85 -15.88 10.23
CA GLU A 52 4.38 -17.04 9.53
C GLU A 52 4.68 -18.18 10.52
N GLY A 53 4.20 -19.37 10.21
CA GLY A 53 4.31 -20.55 11.08
C GLY A 53 3.17 -20.75 12.08
N VAL A 54 2.26 -19.78 12.26
CA VAL A 54 1.06 -19.98 13.08
C VAL A 54 0.22 -21.15 12.51
N PRO A 55 -0.22 -22.14 13.32
CA PRO A 55 -0.97 -23.27 12.82
C PRO A 55 -2.28 -22.88 12.16
N TYR A 56 -2.69 -23.62 11.13
CA TYR A 56 -4.02 -23.46 10.58
C TYR A 56 -5.07 -24.01 11.55
N ARG A 57 -6.13 -23.23 11.79
CA ARG A 57 -7.31 -23.68 12.53
C ARG A 57 -8.59 -23.21 11.82
N PRO A 58 -9.51 -24.10 11.44
CA PRO A 58 -10.80 -23.70 10.86
C PRO A 58 -11.54 -22.74 11.80
N GLY A 59 -11.98 -21.59 11.29
CA GLY A 59 -12.63 -20.57 12.13
C GLY A 59 -11.68 -19.79 13.03
N GLY A 60 -10.37 -20.06 13.00
CA GLY A 60 -9.37 -19.39 13.82
C GLY A 60 -9.05 -17.96 13.35
N SER A 61 -8.88 -17.04 14.29
CA SER A 61 -8.63 -15.61 14.04
C SER A 61 -7.68 -14.97 15.07
N ASP A 62 -6.84 -15.78 15.70
CA ASP A 62 -5.85 -15.37 16.69
C ASP A 62 -4.56 -16.19 16.54
N GLU A 63 -3.51 -15.83 17.27
CA GLU A 63 -2.18 -16.44 17.15
C GLU A 63 -2.12 -17.90 17.64
N SER A 64 -3.15 -18.42 18.33
CA SER A 64 -3.24 -19.86 18.65
C SER A 64 -3.69 -20.70 17.44
N GLY A 65 -4.21 -20.06 16.41
CA GLY A 65 -4.49 -20.67 15.12
C GLY A 65 -5.37 -19.79 14.23
N LEU A 66 -5.03 -19.76 12.94
CA LEU A 66 -5.62 -18.88 11.93
C LEU A 66 -6.22 -19.69 10.77
N ASP A 67 -7.38 -19.30 10.24
CA ASP A 67 -7.79 -19.66 8.87
C ASP A 67 -7.44 -18.55 7.87
N CYS A 68 -7.70 -18.78 6.58
CA CYS A 68 -7.29 -17.85 5.53
C CYS A 68 -7.86 -16.44 5.73
N SER A 69 -9.16 -16.34 6.00
CA SER A 69 -9.84 -15.08 6.27
C SER A 69 -9.63 -14.55 7.69
N GLY A 70 -9.30 -15.44 8.63
CA GLY A 70 -8.95 -15.12 10.00
C GLY A 70 -7.58 -14.48 10.10
N LEU A 71 -6.62 -14.88 9.27
CA LEU A 71 -5.32 -14.23 9.10
C LEU A 71 -5.50 -12.77 8.66
N THR A 72 -6.25 -12.53 7.58
CA THR A 72 -6.48 -11.16 7.08
C THR A 72 -7.25 -10.32 8.08
N TYR A 73 -8.30 -10.90 8.68
CA TYR A 73 -9.06 -10.27 9.77
C TYR A 73 -8.16 -9.84 10.92
N HIS A 74 -7.31 -10.74 11.40
CA HIS A 74 -6.43 -10.51 12.54
C HIS A 74 -5.41 -9.39 12.26
N VAL A 75 -4.74 -9.43 11.11
CA VAL A 75 -3.75 -8.41 10.72
C VAL A 75 -4.38 -7.02 10.64
N TYR A 76 -5.51 -6.90 9.95
CA TYR A 76 -6.16 -5.60 9.76
C TYR A 76 -6.83 -5.07 11.03
N GLN A 77 -7.30 -5.96 11.91
CA GLN A 77 -7.83 -5.57 13.22
C GLN A 77 -6.77 -4.87 14.09
N GLN A 78 -5.50 -5.30 14.04
CA GLN A 78 -4.40 -4.63 14.76
C GLN A 78 -4.16 -3.20 14.27
N LEU A 79 -4.60 -2.88 13.05
CA LEU A 79 -4.50 -1.56 12.43
C LEU A 79 -5.80 -0.76 12.53
N GLY A 80 -6.74 -1.21 13.37
CA GLY A 80 -8.01 -0.53 13.58
C GLY A 80 -9.04 -0.72 12.47
N LEU A 81 -8.81 -1.63 11.51
CA LEU A 81 -9.77 -1.95 10.45
C LEU A 81 -10.41 -3.32 10.67
N ALA A 82 -11.69 -3.32 10.99
CA ALA A 82 -12.48 -4.55 11.12
C ALA A 82 -12.91 -5.05 9.73
N LEU A 83 -12.26 -6.11 9.24
CA LEU A 83 -12.69 -6.79 8.01
C LEU A 83 -13.88 -7.73 8.28
N PRO A 84 -14.71 -8.03 7.26
CA PRO A 84 -15.65 -9.14 7.34
C PRO A 84 -14.93 -10.46 7.66
N ARG A 85 -15.58 -11.36 8.42
CA ARG A 85 -14.92 -12.58 8.91
C ARG A 85 -14.60 -13.60 7.80
N THR A 86 -15.35 -13.63 6.70
CA THR A 86 -15.23 -14.65 5.66
C THR A 86 -14.57 -14.09 4.40
N ALA A 87 -13.81 -14.93 3.67
CA ALA A 87 -13.15 -14.52 2.43
C ALA A 87 -14.15 -13.99 1.39
N ALA A 88 -15.32 -14.63 1.26
CA ALA A 88 -16.36 -14.17 0.33
C ALA A 88 -16.91 -12.79 0.68
N ALA A 89 -17.12 -12.50 1.97
CA ALA A 89 -17.60 -11.19 2.40
C ALA A 89 -16.51 -10.11 2.27
N GLN A 90 -15.25 -10.43 2.53
CA GLN A 90 -14.12 -9.53 2.26
C GLN A 90 -14.05 -9.20 0.77
N PHE A 91 -14.16 -10.19 -0.11
CA PHE A 91 -14.14 -9.98 -1.56
C PHE A 91 -15.27 -9.06 -2.05
N ALA A 92 -16.47 -9.21 -1.47
CA ALA A 92 -17.64 -8.43 -1.85
C ALA A 92 -17.65 -7.01 -1.24
N GLY A 93 -17.09 -6.84 -0.04
CA GLY A 93 -17.19 -5.61 0.74
C GLY A 93 -16.00 -4.65 0.59
N LEU A 94 -14.90 -5.09 0.00
CA LEU A 94 -13.70 -4.27 -0.15
C LEU A 94 -13.58 -3.68 -1.57
N PRO A 95 -12.95 -2.50 -1.72
CA PRO A 95 -12.67 -1.92 -3.04
C PRO A 95 -11.82 -2.85 -3.90
N GLU A 96 -12.16 -2.92 -5.19
CA GLU A 96 -11.35 -3.62 -6.18
C GLU A 96 -10.06 -2.87 -6.51
N ALA A 97 -8.98 -3.62 -6.74
CA ALA A 97 -7.72 -3.10 -7.23
C ALA A 97 -7.26 -3.88 -8.48
N THR A 98 -6.58 -3.16 -9.39
CA THR A 98 -6.14 -3.72 -10.68
C THR A 98 -4.74 -4.31 -10.62
N ALA A 99 -3.87 -3.71 -9.80
CA ALA A 99 -2.50 -4.15 -9.59
C ALA A 99 -2.26 -4.36 -8.08
N PRO A 100 -1.76 -5.54 -7.67
CA PRO A 100 -1.52 -5.81 -6.27
C PRO A 100 -0.33 -5.02 -5.73
N GLU A 101 -0.57 -4.33 -4.62
CA GLU A 101 0.45 -3.63 -3.85
C GLU A 101 0.60 -4.31 -2.48
N PRO A 102 1.80 -4.31 -1.87
CA PRO A 102 1.99 -4.95 -0.57
C PRO A 102 0.91 -4.52 0.43
N GLY A 103 0.33 -5.49 1.14
CA GLY A 103 -0.82 -5.31 2.01
C GLY A 103 -2.18 -5.59 1.37
N ASP A 104 -2.32 -5.52 0.04
CA ASP A 104 -3.58 -5.86 -0.62
C ASP A 104 -3.97 -7.33 -0.39
N LEU A 105 -5.27 -7.63 -0.48
CA LEU A 105 -5.80 -8.98 -0.32
C LEU A 105 -5.98 -9.65 -1.68
N ILE A 106 -5.43 -10.85 -1.82
CA ILE A 106 -5.53 -11.67 -3.04
C ILE A 106 -6.54 -12.79 -2.80
N PHE A 107 -7.48 -12.94 -3.72
CA PHE A 107 -8.58 -13.89 -3.59
C PHE A 107 -8.52 -15.00 -4.62
N PHE A 108 -8.93 -16.19 -4.18
CA PHE A 108 -8.93 -17.39 -5.00
C PHE A 108 -10.23 -18.18 -4.86
N ALA A 109 -10.57 -18.93 -5.91
CA ALA A 109 -11.58 -19.97 -5.89
C ALA A 109 -10.87 -21.33 -5.91
N ILE A 110 -10.71 -21.92 -4.72
CA ILE A 110 -10.06 -23.24 -4.56
C ILE A 110 -11.09 -24.37 -4.40
N GLU A 111 -12.32 -24.03 -3.97
CA GLU A 111 -13.46 -24.93 -3.80
C GLU A 111 -14.54 -24.60 -4.83
N GLY A 112 -14.29 -24.95 -6.09
CA GLY A 112 -15.19 -24.68 -7.21
C GLY A 112 -15.02 -23.27 -7.79
N GLU A 113 -16.13 -22.59 -8.08
CA GLU A 113 -16.12 -21.29 -8.79
C GLU A 113 -16.21 -20.08 -7.86
N ARG A 114 -16.64 -20.28 -6.61
CA ARG A 114 -16.84 -19.21 -5.63
C ARG A 114 -15.54 -18.86 -4.92
N ILE A 115 -15.46 -17.63 -4.40
CA ILE A 115 -14.37 -17.22 -3.51
C ILE A 115 -14.38 -18.10 -2.27
N SER A 116 -13.27 -18.81 -2.05
CA SER A 116 -13.11 -19.73 -0.93
C SER A 116 -11.76 -19.57 -0.22
N HIS A 117 -10.85 -18.75 -0.74
CA HIS A 117 -9.55 -18.52 -0.14
C HIS A 117 -9.08 -17.06 -0.31
N VAL A 118 -8.29 -16.58 0.65
CA VAL A 118 -7.69 -15.25 0.64
C VAL A 118 -6.27 -15.30 1.22
N GLY A 119 -5.42 -14.39 0.80
CA GLY A 119 -4.12 -14.12 1.44
C GLY A 119 -3.71 -12.66 1.29
N ILE A 120 -2.63 -12.28 1.96
CA ILE A 120 -2.08 -10.92 1.97
C ILE A 120 -0.91 -10.88 0.99
N TYR A 121 -0.96 -9.96 0.02
CA TYR A 121 0.16 -9.74 -0.88
C TYR A 121 1.33 -9.13 -0.13
N VAL A 122 2.52 -9.72 -0.26
CA VAL A 122 3.74 -9.27 0.44
C VAL A 122 4.81 -8.74 -0.51
N GLY A 123 4.45 -8.50 -1.78
CA GLY A 123 5.37 -8.06 -2.83
C GLY A 123 5.97 -9.22 -3.62
N ASP A 124 6.72 -8.91 -4.68
CA ASP A 124 7.48 -9.87 -5.50
C ASP A 124 6.69 -11.09 -5.98
N ARG A 125 5.42 -10.91 -6.32
CA ARG A 125 4.51 -12.00 -6.73
C ARG A 125 4.30 -13.05 -5.63
N LYS A 126 4.52 -12.70 -4.36
CA LYS A 126 4.34 -13.56 -3.20
C LYS A 126 3.14 -13.11 -2.38
N PHE A 127 2.52 -14.06 -1.71
CA PHE A 127 1.43 -13.78 -0.79
C PHE A 127 1.52 -14.71 0.42
N LEU A 128 1.20 -14.16 1.60
CA LEU A 128 1.11 -14.90 2.84
C LEU A 128 -0.33 -15.39 3.03
N HIS A 129 -0.50 -16.65 3.40
CA HIS A 129 -1.83 -17.23 3.63
C HIS A 129 -1.80 -18.37 4.65
N ALA A 130 -2.96 -18.68 5.25
CA ALA A 130 -3.18 -19.87 6.05
C ALA A 130 -3.90 -20.94 5.19
N PRO A 131 -3.21 -22.00 4.73
CA PRO A 131 -3.62 -22.81 3.58
C PRO A 131 -4.79 -23.78 3.84
N SER A 132 -4.69 -24.61 4.88
CA SER A 132 -5.65 -25.68 5.18
C SER A 132 -5.26 -26.42 6.46
N SER A 133 -6.16 -27.28 6.95
CA SER A 133 -5.92 -28.17 8.09
C SER A 133 -4.61 -28.97 7.96
N GLY A 134 -3.86 -29.07 9.06
CA GLY A 134 -2.54 -29.71 9.10
C GLY A 134 -1.40 -28.86 8.56
N GLY A 135 -1.70 -27.68 7.98
CA GLY A 135 -0.70 -26.69 7.58
C GLY A 135 -0.52 -25.57 8.60
N GLN A 136 0.30 -24.61 8.20
CA GLN A 136 0.60 -23.38 8.94
C GLN A 136 0.62 -22.20 7.99
N VAL A 137 0.52 -20.99 8.52
CA VAL A 137 0.69 -19.75 7.76
C VAL A 137 2.05 -19.79 7.06
N ARG A 138 2.08 -19.50 5.76
CA ARG A 138 3.29 -19.55 4.94
C ARG A 138 3.19 -18.61 3.74
N ILE A 139 4.30 -18.43 3.04
CA ILE A 139 4.39 -17.66 1.81
C ILE A 139 4.39 -18.59 0.61
N ASP A 140 3.47 -18.37 -0.34
CA ASP A 140 3.45 -19.04 -1.63
C ASP A 140 3.62 -18.01 -2.77
N LEU A 141 3.98 -18.51 -3.96
CA LEU A 141 4.12 -17.72 -5.19
C LEU A 141 2.78 -17.64 -5.96
N LEU A 142 2.38 -16.44 -6.35
CA LEU A 142 1.15 -16.20 -7.13
C LEU A 142 1.22 -16.81 -8.54
N ASP A 143 2.40 -16.81 -9.15
CA ASP A 143 2.63 -17.36 -10.48
C ASP A 143 2.77 -18.88 -10.49
N ALA A 144 2.78 -19.52 -9.32
CA ALA A 144 2.69 -20.97 -9.25
C ALA A 144 1.37 -21.42 -9.89
N ASP A 145 1.48 -22.38 -10.80
CA ASP A 145 0.39 -22.99 -11.57
C ASP A 145 -0.91 -23.23 -10.80
N TYR A 146 -0.80 -23.74 -9.57
CA TYR A 146 -1.93 -24.01 -8.70
C TYR A 146 -2.72 -22.74 -8.34
N TRP A 147 -2.01 -21.67 -7.98
CA TRP A 147 -2.57 -20.39 -7.55
C TRP A 147 -3.02 -19.55 -8.73
N ASN A 148 -2.22 -19.48 -9.79
CA ASN A 148 -2.52 -18.71 -11.00
C ASN A 148 -3.87 -19.13 -11.61
N ARG A 149 -4.15 -20.44 -11.72
CA ARG A 149 -5.45 -20.94 -12.24
C ARG A 149 -6.65 -20.60 -11.35
N ARG A 150 -6.41 -20.34 -10.07
CA ARG A 150 -7.46 -20.13 -9.05
C ARG A 150 -7.64 -18.67 -8.69
N TYR A 151 -6.78 -17.78 -9.17
CA TYR A 151 -6.84 -16.35 -8.92
C TYR A 151 -8.19 -15.77 -9.38
N ARG A 152 -8.76 -14.88 -8.58
CA ARG A 152 -10.06 -14.23 -8.86
C ARG A 152 -10.03 -12.71 -8.74
N GLY A 153 -9.02 -12.14 -8.09
CA GLY A 153 -8.86 -10.69 -8.05
C GLY A 153 -8.14 -10.19 -6.80
N VAL A 154 -7.92 -8.88 -6.79
CA VAL A 154 -7.34 -8.14 -5.66
C VAL A 154 -8.42 -7.27 -5.03
N ARG A 155 -8.41 -7.17 -3.70
CA ARG A 155 -9.10 -6.10 -2.99
C ARG A 155 -8.13 -5.29 -2.14
N ARG A 156 -8.43 -4.00 -2.01
CA ARG A 156 -7.61 -3.03 -1.28
C ARG A 156 -8.36 -2.49 -0.07
N PRO A 157 -8.07 -3.00 1.13
CA PRO A 157 -8.61 -2.42 2.34
C PRO A 157 -8.18 -0.96 2.50
N VAL A 158 -9.15 -0.09 2.82
CA VAL A 158 -8.90 1.32 3.12
C VAL A 158 -8.76 1.43 4.62
N LEU A 159 -7.52 1.63 5.08
CA LEU A 159 -7.24 1.83 6.49
C LEU A 159 -7.76 3.20 6.94
N PRO A 160 -8.25 3.32 8.19
CA PRO A 160 -8.64 4.61 8.72
C PRO A 160 -7.43 5.54 8.72
N SER A 161 -7.57 6.74 8.13
CA SER A 161 -6.58 7.80 8.34
C SER A 161 -6.62 8.16 9.81
N THR A 162 -5.53 7.96 10.53
CA THR A 162 -5.45 8.47 11.89
C THR A 162 -5.29 9.98 11.73
N GLY A 163 -6.38 10.72 11.79
CA GLY A 163 -6.29 12.18 11.94
C GLY A 163 -5.38 12.52 13.13
N PRO A 164 -4.74 13.71 13.15
CA PRO A 164 -3.81 14.05 14.21
C PRO A 164 -4.47 13.75 15.56
N VAL A 165 -3.82 12.88 16.35
CA VAL A 165 -4.21 12.65 17.74
C VAL A 165 -4.32 14.03 18.37
N PRO A 166 -5.48 14.44 18.92
CA PRO A 166 -5.53 15.66 19.68
C PRO A 166 -4.50 15.49 20.79
N THR A 167 -3.38 16.20 20.65
CA THR A 167 -2.37 16.25 21.68
C THR A 167 -3.13 16.79 22.87
N SER A 168 -3.34 15.94 23.86
CA SER A 168 -3.81 16.33 25.17
C SER A 168 -2.74 17.24 25.76
N GLU A 169 -2.71 18.50 25.32
CA GLU A 169 -2.09 19.56 26.08
C GLU A 169 -2.86 19.60 27.42
N PRO A 170 -2.18 19.44 28.56
CA PRO A 170 -2.83 19.67 29.83
C PRO A 170 -3.32 21.12 29.85
N PRO A 171 -4.44 21.42 30.54
CA PRO A 171 -4.89 22.80 30.66
C PRO A 171 -3.76 23.62 31.30
N VAL A 172 -3.26 24.60 30.56
CA VAL A 172 -2.43 25.67 31.12
C VAL A 172 -3.29 26.39 32.14
N THR A 173 -3.10 26.06 33.42
CA THR A 173 -3.60 26.87 34.52
C THR A 173 -2.86 28.19 34.46
N GLY A 174 -3.53 29.22 33.94
CA GLY A 174 -3.07 30.59 34.01
C GLY A 174 -2.97 31.01 35.47
N GLU A 175 -1.74 31.04 35.96
CA GLU A 175 -1.30 31.80 37.12
C GLU A 175 -1.58 33.29 36.83
N SER A 176 -2.45 33.92 37.62
CA SER A 176 -2.62 35.38 37.62
C SER A 176 -2.21 35.93 38.98
N ASP A 177 -0.91 36.07 39.17
CA ASP A 177 -0.36 37.02 40.14
C ASP A 177 -0.56 38.44 39.60
N GLY A 178 -1.13 39.33 40.42
CA GLY A 178 -1.21 40.74 40.06
C GLY A 178 -2.14 41.58 40.92
N ALA A 179 -1.77 41.78 42.18
CA ALA A 179 -2.17 42.97 42.96
C ALA A 179 -1.66 44.26 42.26
N PRO A 180 -2.22 45.44 42.54
CA PRO A 180 -1.99 46.10 43.84
C PRO A 180 -3.23 46.33 44.70
#